data_AF-A0A520HBR3-F1
#
_entry.id   AF-A0A520HBR3-F1
#
_cell.length_a   1.000
_cell.length_b   1.000
_cell.length_c   1.000
_cell.angle_alpha   90.00
_cell.angle_beta   90.00
_cell.angle_gamma   90.00
#
_symmetry.space_group_name_H-M   'P 1'
#
loop_
_entity.id
_entity.type
_entity.pdbx_description
1 polymer ?
#
loop_
_entity_poly.entity_id
_entity_poly.type
_entity_poly.pdbx_seq_one_letter_code
_entity_poly.pdbx_strand_id
1 'polypeptide(L)'
;MRRRVALPRRAWVRVACAVACVLAASGASAQRVYKCTSGRTVLYSHEPCLDAQVVDVTPTQGMDRSSGVSRKGADVQRIETRTMLANAMKPLTGMDEPQLRKLGERQRLAPSARQECDRLDARLAQEEAQTAQAVGEVDRQARAARVFESRGRYRGLGC
;
A
#
# COMPACT_ATOMS: atom_id res chain seq x y z
N MET A 1 -17.62 48.64 -6.51
CA MET A 1 -17.84 48.15 -7.89
C MET A 1 -16.99 46.89 -8.13
N ARG A 2 -17.57 45.68 -8.10
CA ARG A 2 -16.86 44.42 -8.44
C ARG A 2 -17.18 44.05 -9.88
N ARG A 3 -16.21 44.19 -10.79
CA ARG A 3 -16.34 43.74 -12.19
C ARG A 3 -16.39 42.21 -12.20
N ARG A 4 -17.55 41.64 -12.56
CA ARG A 4 -17.67 40.21 -12.86
C ARG A 4 -17.05 40.00 -14.25
N VAL A 5 -15.87 39.39 -14.29
CA VAL A 5 -15.25 38.96 -15.55
C VAL A 5 -15.97 37.70 -16.02
N ALA A 6 -16.83 37.83 -17.03
CA ALA A 6 -17.48 36.69 -17.66
C ALA A 6 -16.46 35.98 -18.57
N LEU A 7 -15.92 34.85 -18.09
CA LEU A 7 -15.02 34.00 -18.87
C LEU A 7 -15.81 33.26 -19.96
N PRO A 8 -15.28 33.17 -21.20
CA PRO A 8 -15.96 32.52 -22.32
C PRO A 8 -16.15 31.02 -22.06
N ARG A 9 -17.25 30.44 -22.54
CA ARG A 9 -17.61 29.01 -22.37
C ARG A 9 -16.47 28.03 -22.67
N ARG A 10 -15.59 28.35 -23.62
CA ARG A 10 -14.41 27.54 -23.98
C ARG A 10 -13.33 27.51 -22.89
N ALA A 11 -13.19 28.59 -22.12
CA ALA A 11 -12.28 28.66 -20.98
C ALA A 11 -12.79 27.80 -19.82
N TRP A 12 -14.11 27.78 -19.58
CA TRP A 12 -14.74 26.91 -18.59
C TRP A 12 -14.55 25.41 -18.90
N VAL A 13 -14.69 25.01 -20.16
CA VAL A 13 -14.46 23.63 -20.59
C VAL A 13 -13.01 23.20 -20.35
N ARG A 14 -12.03 24.07 -20.66
CA ARG A 14 -10.60 23.80 -20.43
C ARG A 14 -10.26 23.72 -18.94
N VAL A 15 -10.80 24.62 -18.13
CA VAL A 15 -10.60 24.60 -16.67
C VAL A 15 -11.24 23.36 -16.05
N ALA A 16 -12.47 23.00 -16.45
CA ALA A 16 -13.14 21.81 -15.98
C ALA A 16 -12.37 20.52 -16.33
N CYS A 17 -11.85 20.43 -17.55
CA CYS A 17 -11.05 19.29 -17.99
C CYS A 17 -9.70 19.20 -17.25
N ALA A 18 -9.03 20.34 -17.01
CA ALA A 18 -7.79 20.38 -16.24
C ALA A 18 -8.01 19.97 -14.77
N VAL A 19 -9.10 20.40 -14.14
CA VAL A 19 -9.45 20.00 -12.77
C VAL A 19 -9.78 18.51 -12.68
N ALA A 20 -10.48 17.96 -13.69
CA ALA A 20 -10.80 16.53 -13.73
C ALA A 20 -9.54 15.65 -13.85
N CYS A 21 -8.55 16.03 -14.66
CA CYS A 21 -7.30 15.27 -14.81
C CYS A 21 -6.43 15.30 -13.54
N VAL A 22 -6.43 16.40 -12.79
CA VAL A 22 -5.64 16.50 -11.54
C VAL A 22 -6.22 15.63 -10.43
N LEU A 23 -7.55 15.47 -10.36
CA LEU A 23 -8.19 14.62 -9.35
C LEU A 23 -7.94 13.12 -9.58
N ALA A 24 -7.77 12.68 -10.83
CA ALA A 24 -7.58 11.27 -11.17
C ALA A 24 -6.17 10.71 -10.86
N ALA A 25 -5.16 11.56 -10.61
CA ALA A 25 -3.78 11.12 -10.45
C ALA A 25 -3.41 10.62 -9.03
N SER A 26 -4.34 10.63 -8.08
CA SER A 26 -4.09 10.33 -6.66
C SER A 26 -4.35 8.86 -6.32
N GLY A 27 -3.68 7.95 -7.03
CA GLY A 27 -3.89 6.50 -6.92
C GLY A 27 -2.63 5.66 -6.66
N ALA A 28 -1.57 6.20 -6.06
CA ALA A 28 -0.41 5.41 -5.67
C ALA A 28 -0.67 4.72 -4.31
N SER A 29 -1.37 3.59 -4.34
CA SER A 29 -1.46 2.67 -3.19
C SER A 29 -0.07 2.08 -2.91
N ALA A 30 0.31 1.90 -1.65
CA ALA A 30 1.49 1.09 -1.32
C ALA A 30 1.30 -0.33 -1.86
N GLN A 31 2.03 -0.69 -2.93
CA GLN A 31 1.82 -1.95 -3.64
C GLN A 31 2.59 -3.07 -2.94
N ARG A 32 1.89 -4.12 -2.48
CA ARG A 32 2.55 -5.37 -2.08
C ARG A 32 3.23 -5.96 -3.32
N VAL A 33 4.49 -6.37 -3.16
CA VAL A 33 5.26 -7.04 -4.21
C VAL A 33 5.54 -8.46 -3.76
N TYR A 34 5.19 -9.39 -4.62
CA TYR A 34 5.36 -10.82 -4.44
C TYR A 34 6.53 -11.29 -5.29
N LYS A 35 7.41 -12.08 -4.68
CA LYS A 35 8.47 -12.81 -5.37
C LYS A 35 7.96 -14.22 -5.66
N CYS A 36 7.79 -14.52 -6.94
CA CYS A 36 7.34 -15.81 -7.46
C CYS A 36 8.53 -16.55 -8.08
N THR A 37 8.78 -17.79 -7.65
CA THR A 37 9.80 -18.66 -8.25
C THR A 37 9.13 -19.68 -9.15
N SER A 38 9.27 -19.55 -10.46
CA SER A 38 8.78 -20.52 -11.44
C SER A 38 9.97 -21.20 -12.11
N GLY A 39 10.33 -22.40 -11.66
CA GLY A 39 11.52 -23.11 -12.13
C GLY A 39 12.82 -22.38 -11.78
N ARG A 40 13.61 -22.01 -12.79
CA ARG A 40 14.88 -21.26 -12.62
C ARG A 40 14.71 -19.73 -12.65
N THR A 41 13.51 -19.22 -12.90
CA THR A 41 13.28 -17.78 -13.08
C THR A 41 12.52 -17.20 -11.88
N VAL A 42 13.03 -16.07 -11.38
CA VAL A 42 12.37 -15.29 -10.33
C VAL A 42 11.60 -14.16 -11.00
N LEU A 43 10.30 -14.10 -10.77
CA LEU A 43 9.43 -13.01 -11.24
C LEU A 43 8.92 -12.21 -10.05
N TYR A 44 8.99 -10.89 -10.15
CA TYR A 44 8.36 -9.98 -9.20
C TYR A 44 7.03 -9.52 -9.78
N SER A 45 5.95 -9.71 -9.03
CA SER A 45 4.60 -9.33 -9.46
C SER A 45 3.84 -8.66 -8.32
N HIS A 46 2.88 -7.81 -8.67
CA HIS A 46 1.90 -7.30 -7.70
C HIS A 46 0.75 -8.30 -7.47
N GLU A 47 0.65 -9.34 -8.31
CA GLU A 47 -0.31 -10.42 -8.16
C GLU A 47 0.21 -11.50 -7.22
N PRO A 48 -0.61 -11.97 -6.26
CA PRO A 48 -0.23 -13.12 -5.46
C PRO A 48 -0.07 -14.33 -6.38
N CYS A 49 0.92 -15.17 -6.08
CA CYS A 49 1.17 -16.45 -6.75
C CYS A 49 1.25 -17.57 -5.70
N LEU A 50 1.20 -18.83 -6.15
CA LEU A 50 1.41 -19.97 -5.27
C LEU A 50 2.83 -19.92 -4.70
N ASP A 51 2.98 -20.13 -3.39
CA ASP A 51 4.27 -20.08 -2.67
C ASP A 51 5.02 -18.74 -2.70
N ALA A 52 4.33 -17.63 -2.97
CA ALA A 52 4.96 -16.32 -3.07
C ALA A 52 5.55 -15.84 -1.74
N GLN A 53 6.76 -15.29 -1.79
CA GLN A 53 7.35 -14.55 -0.68
C GLN A 53 6.97 -13.07 -0.78
N VAL A 54 6.48 -12.49 0.31
CA VAL A 54 6.21 -11.05 0.40
C VAL A 54 7.54 -10.32 0.49
N VAL A 55 7.79 -9.39 -0.42
CA VAL A 55 8.99 -8.57 -0.44
C VAL A 55 8.70 -7.26 0.26
N ASP A 56 9.53 -6.90 1.25
CA ASP A 56 9.52 -5.55 1.79
C ASP A 56 10.18 -4.61 0.76
N VAL A 57 9.39 -3.68 0.26
CA VAL A 57 9.80 -2.67 -0.73
C VAL A 57 9.98 -1.29 -0.10
N THR A 58 10.05 -1.22 1.23
CA THR A 58 10.37 0.02 1.94
C THR A 58 11.76 0.50 1.50
N PRO A 59 11.88 1.71 0.91
CA PRO A 59 13.18 2.23 0.49
C PRO A 59 14.14 2.29 1.67
N THR A 60 15.34 1.72 1.51
CA THR A 60 16.37 1.83 2.53
C THR A 60 16.89 3.27 2.59
N GLN A 61 16.98 3.81 3.80
CA GLN A 61 17.49 5.17 4.01
C GLN A 61 19.01 5.12 4.07
N GLY A 62 19.67 5.29 2.93
CA GLY A 62 21.13 5.42 2.84
C GLY A 62 21.64 6.76 3.39
N MET A 63 22.96 6.96 3.39
CA MET A 63 23.59 8.21 3.82
C MET A 63 23.20 9.36 2.88
N ASP A 64 22.38 10.29 3.37
CA ASP A 64 21.81 11.41 2.60
C ASP A 64 22.61 12.71 2.73
N ARG A 65 23.57 12.77 3.65
CA ARG A 65 24.44 13.91 3.91
C ARG A 65 25.91 13.52 3.87
N SER A 66 26.63 14.02 2.87
CA SER A 66 28.10 13.94 2.80
C SER A 66 28.78 15.31 2.85
N SER A 67 28.05 16.41 2.60
CA SER A 67 28.60 17.78 2.54
C SER A 67 27.73 18.83 3.27
N GLY A 68 27.01 18.42 4.31
CA GLY A 68 26.16 19.31 5.13
C GLY A 68 24.78 19.64 4.55
N VAL A 69 24.55 19.37 3.25
CA VAL A 69 23.24 19.53 2.60
C VAL A 69 22.59 18.16 2.40
N SER A 70 21.37 17.99 2.91
CA SER A 70 20.57 16.77 2.70
C SER A 70 19.99 16.76 1.30
N ARG A 71 20.26 15.70 0.52
CA ARG A 71 19.68 15.49 -0.81
C ARG A 71 18.71 14.32 -0.83
N LYS A 72 17.77 14.28 0.12
CA LYS A 72 16.73 13.25 0.15
C LYS A 72 15.76 13.41 -1.03
N GLY A 73 15.42 12.31 -1.68
CA GLY A 73 14.35 12.27 -2.67
C GLY A 73 12.97 12.54 -2.05
N ALA A 74 12.02 12.99 -2.87
CA ALA A 74 10.67 13.32 -2.43
C ALA A 74 9.94 12.14 -1.74
N ASP A 75 10.17 10.92 -2.20
CA ASP A 75 9.58 9.71 -1.62
C ASP A 75 10.08 9.45 -0.20
N VAL A 76 11.38 9.63 0.04
CA VAL A 76 11.98 9.50 1.37
C VAL A 76 11.46 10.59 2.30
N GLN A 77 11.38 11.84 1.83
CA GLN A 77 10.81 12.94 2.62
C GLN A 77 9.34 12.69 3.00
N ARG A 78 8.55 12.09 2.10
CA ARG A 78 7.16 11.71 2.39
C ARG A 78 7.06 10.61 3.46
N ILE A 79 7.97 9.63 3.44
CA ILE A 79 8.02 8.59 4.47
C ILE A 79 8.37 9.23 5.82
N GLU A 80 9.41 10.07 5.89
CA GLU A 80 9.82 10.73 7.12
C GLU A 80 8.72 11.59 7.75
N THR A 81 8.05 12.41 6.93
CA THR A 81 6.94 13.25 7.40
C THR A 81 5.79 12.42 7.96
N ARG A 82 5.45 11.29 7.33
CA ARG A 82 4.43 10.35 7.84
C ARG A 82 4.86 9.69 9.14
N THR A 83 6.12 9.26 9.24
CA THR A 83 6.67 8.67 10.47
C THR A 83 6.66 9.68 11.62
N MET A 84 7.05 10.93 11.37
CA MET A 84 6.98 12.00 12.38
C MET A 84 5.55 12.23 12.86
N LEU A 85 4.59 12.30 11.93
CA LEU A 85 3.17 12.46 12.26
C LEU A 85 2.66 11.27 13.09
N ALA A 86 2.98 10.04 12.70
CA ALA A 86 2.59 8.84 13.42
C ALA A 86 3.15 8.84 14.85
N ASN A 87 4.42 9.19 15.03
CA ASN A 87 5.04 9.28 16.37
C ASN A 87 4.38 10.35 17.24
N ALA A 88 4.01 11.50 16.66
CA ALA A 88 3.32 12.57 17.37
C ALA A 88 1.88 12.17 17.78
N MET A 89 1.20 11.38 16.94
CA MET A 89 -0.18 10.93 17.18
C MET A 89 -0.25 9.68 18.07
N LYS A 90 0.81 8.87 18.12
CA LYS A 90 0.91 7.63 18.89
C LYS A 90 0.42 7.73 20.35
N PRO A 91 0.73 8.76 21.16
CA PRO A 91 0.20 8.85 22.53
C PRO A 91 -1.32 9.03 22.59
N LEU A 92 -1.93 9.57 21.54
CA LEU A 92 -3.38 9.79 21.46
C LEU A 92 -4.11 8.60 20.83
N THR A 93 -3.53 7.99 19.80
CA THR A 93 -4.16 6.92 19.01
C THR A 93 -3.74 5.52 19.43
N GLY A 94 -2.61 5.38 20.12
CA GLY A 94 -1.94 4.10 20.37
C GLY A 94 -1.33 3.45 19.12
N MET A 95 -1.48 4.06 17.94
CA MET A 95 -1.11 3.46 16.65
C MET A 95 0.32 3.83 16.25
N ASP A 96 1.01 2.89 15.62
CA ASP A 96 2.28 3.13 14.92
C ASP A 96 2.07 3.62 13.48
N GLU A 97 3.16 3.95 12.79
CA GLU A 97 3.13 4.39 11.38
C GLU A 97 2.43 3.41 10.43
N PRO A 98 2.76 2.10 10.43
CA PRO A 98 2.10 1.16 9.52
C PRO A 98 0.61 0.98 9.83
N GLN A 99 0.20 1.01 11.10
CA GLN A 99 -1.22 0.97 11.49
C GLN A 99 -1.96 2.23 11.04
N LEU A 100 -1.38 3.41 11.27
CA LEU A 100 -1.99 4.69 10.89
C LEU A 100 -2.12 4.81 9.36
N ARG A 101 -1.09 4.39 8.62
CA ARG A 101 -1.10 4.34 7.16
C ARG A 101 -2.19 3.41 6.65
N LYS A 102 -2.24 2.18 7.16
CA LYS A 102 -3.27 1.19 6.82
C LYS A 102 -4.67 1.72 7.12
N LEU A 103 -4.87 2.37 8.26
CA LEU A 103 -6.14 3.01 8.61
C LEU A 103 -6.52 4.05 7.55
N GLY A 104 -5.60 4.96 7.20
CA GLY A 104 -5.83 5.98 6.17
C GLY A 104 -6.16 5.39 4.79
N GLU A 105 -5.44 4.36 4.37
CA GLU A 105 -5.70 3.65 3.10
C GLU A 105 -7.07 2.98 3.08
N ARG A 106 -7.54 2.47 4.22
CA ARG A 106 -8.84 1.81 4.36
C ARG A 106 -10.01 2.76 4.54
N GLN A 107 -9.78 4.05 4.84
CA GLN A 107 -10.88 5.02 5.01
C GLN A 107 -11.77 5.16 3.76
N ARG A 108 -11.20 4.91 2.57
CA ARG A 108 -11.94 4.91 1.30
C ARG A 108 -12.83 3.69 1.07
N LEU A 109 -12.68 2.63 1.87
CA LEU A 109 -13.41 1.38 1.72
C LEU A 109 -14.76 1.42 2.46
N ALA A 110 -15.72 0.64 1.97
CA ALA A 110 -17.00 0.44 2.66
C ALA A 110 -16.78 -0.15 4.07
N PRO A 111 -17.65 0.15 5.07
CA PRO A 111 -17.51 -0.38 6.43
C PRO A 111 -17.39 -1.92 6.50
N SER A 112 -18.18 -2.63 5.70
CA SER A 112 -18.12 -4.09 5.59
C SER A 112 -16.78 -4.57 5.04
N ALA A 113 -16.26 -3.92 3.99
CA ALA A 113 -14.96 -4.22 3.41
C ALA A 113 -13.81 -3.97 4.40
N ARG A 114 -13.89 -2.90 5.21
CA ARG A 114 -12.89 -2.63 6.28
C ARG A 114 -12.85 -3.76 7.31
N GLN A 115 -14.01 -4.18 7.80
CA GLN A 115 -14.10 -5.30 8.75
C GLN A 115 -13.57 -6.60 8.15
N GLU A 116 -13.84 -6.85 6.86
CA GLU A 116 -13.31 -8.03 6.17
C GLU A 116 -11.79 -7.94 6.01
N CYS A 117 -11.23 -6.78 5.68
CA CYS A 117 -9.78 -6.55 5.66
C CYS A 117 -9.13 -6.83 7.02
N ASP A 118 -9.74 -6.38 8.12
CA ASP A 118 -9.21 -6.59 9.47
C ASP A 118 -9.21 -8.08 9.85
N ARG A 119 -10.26 -8.82 9.46
CA ARG A 119 -10.31 -10.28 9.63
C ARG A 119 -9.26 -10.99 8.78
N LEU A 120 -9.08 -10.55 7.53
CA LEU A 120 -8.10 -11.13 6.62
C LEU A 120 -6.66 -10.84 7.06
N ASP A 121 -6.38 -9.70 7.70
CA ASP A 121 -5.05 -9.42 8.27
C ASP A 121 -4.67 -10.47 9.32
N ALA A 122 -5.57 -10.74 10.27
CA ALA A 122 -5.32 -11.73 11.32
C ALA A 122 -5.21 -13.15 10.74
N ARG A 123 -6.09 -13.48 9.78
CA ARG A 123 -6.09 -14.78 9.11
C ARG A 123 -4.81 -15.01 8.31
N LEU A 124 -4.39 -14.03 7.51
CA LEU A 124 -3.16 -14.13 6.71
C LEU A 124 -1.93 -14.30 7.58
N ALA A 125 -1.81 -13.54 8.67
CA ALA A 125 -0.68 -13.70 9.61
C ALA A 125 -0.61 -15.12 10.17
N GLN A 126 -1.77 -15.70 10.51
CA GLN A 126 -1.85 -17.08 11.01
C GLN A 126 -1.53 -18.12 9.92
N GLU A 127 -2.11 -17.99 8.72
CA GLU A 127 -1.90 -18.92 7.61
C GLU A 127 -0.44 -18.90 7.11
N GLU A 128 0.19 -17.73 7.09
CA GLU A 128 1.61 -17.57 6.74
C GLU A 128 2.52 -18.21 7.79
N ALA A 129 2.25 -18.02 9.08
CA ALA A 129 2.98 -18.68 10.15
C ALA A 129 2.85 -20.21 10.10
N GLN A 130 1.65 -20.72 9.79
CA GLN A 130 1.43 -22.16 9.60
C GLN A 130 2.15 -22.71 8.37
N THR A 131 2.19 -21.95 7.27
CA THR A 131 2.92 -22.35 6.06
C THR A 131 4.42 -22.44 6.33
N ALA A 132 4.97 -21.54 7.15
CA ALA A 132 6.37 -21.60 7.56
C ALA A 132 6.71 -22.83 8.43
N GLN A 133 5.72 -23.39 9.14
CA GLN A 133 5.87 -24.56 10.01
C GLN A 133 5.50 -25.89 9.33
N ALA A 134 5.06 -25.84 8.08
CA ALA A 134 4.53 -26.99 7.38
C ALA A 134 5.61 -28.06 7.11
N VAL A 135 5.23 -29.32 7.29
CA VAL A 135 6.16 -30.47 7.17
C VAL A 135 5.82 -31.29 5.94
N GLY A 136 6.81 -31.48 5.08
CA GLY A 136 6.63 -32.19 3.81
C GLY A 136 6.08 -31.31 2.70
N GLU A 137 6.16 -31.80 1.46
CA GLU A 137 5.76 -31.04 0.27
C GLU A 137 4.23 -30.88 0.15
N VAL A 138 3.48 -31.94 0.43
CA VAL A 138 2.01 -31.94 0.28
C VAL A 138 1.33 -31.00 1.27
N ASP A 139 1.76 -30.98 2.54
CA ASP A 139 1.23 -30.07 3.57
C ASP A 139 1.57 -28.61 3.25
N ARG A 140 2.80 -28.35 2.78
CA ARG A 140 3.21 -27.01 2.31
C ARG A 140 2.32 -26.51 1.18
N GLN A 141 2.12 -27.32 0.14
CA GLN A 141 1.28 -26.94 -1.01
C GLN A 141 -0.18 -26.69 -0.60
N ALA A 142 -0.74 -27.53 0.28
CA ALA A 142 -2.11 -27.35 0.77
C ALA A 142 -2.29 -26.06 1.58
N ARG A 143 -1.29 -25.65 2.38
CA ARG A 143 -1.33 -24.40 3.15
C ARG A 143 -1.05 -23.18 2.28
N ALA A 144 -0.12 -23.29 1.33
CA ALA A 144 0.15 -22.24 0.36
C ALA A 144 -1.07 -21.90 -0.51
N ALA A 145 -1.87 -22.90 -0.89
CA ALA A 145 -3.13 -22.69 -1.60
C ALA A 145 -4.13 -21.83 -0.80
N ARG A 146 -4.24 -22.05 0.53
CA ARG A 146 -5.10 -21.23 1.41
C ARG A 146 -4.60 -19.79 1.51
N VAL A 147 -3.29 -19.62 1.70
CA VAL A 147 -2.67 -18.29 1.73
C VAL A 147 -2.92 -17.54 0.41
N PHE A 148 -2.80 -18.23 -0.72
CA PHE A 148 -3.08 -17.68 -2.04
C PHE A 148 -4.53 -17.19 -2.17
N GLU A 149 -5.51 -18.01 -1.77
CA GLU A 149 -6.92 -17.62 -1.77
C GLU A 149 -7.18 -16.37 -0.90
N SER A 150 -6.70 -16.38 0.34
CA SER A 150 -6.81 -15.26 1.27
C SER A 150 -6.16 -13.98 0.71
N ARG A 151 -4.99 -14.08 0.08
CA ARG A 151 -4.30 -12.95 -0.57
C ARG A 151 -5.07 -12.43 -1.78
N GLY A 152 -5.66 -13.32 -2.57
CA GLY A 152 -6.55 -12.96 -3.68
C GLY A 152 -7.76 -12.16 -3.20
N ARG A 153 -8.41 -12.61 -2.12
CA ARG A 153 -9.53 -11.88 -1.50
C ARG A 153 -9.10 -10.53 -0.93
N TYR A 154 -7.97 -10.49 -0.23
CA TYR A 154 -7.40 -9.28 0.34
C TYR A 154 -7.17 -8.21 -0.74
N ARG A 155 -6.54 -8.59 -1.86
CA ARG A 155 -6.36 -7.71 -3.02
C ARG A 155 -7.69 -7.30 -3.66
N GLY A 156 -8.63 -8.24 -3.81
CA GLY A 156 -9.94 -7.97 -4.44
C GLY A 156 -10.78 -6.93 -3.69
N LEU A 157 -10.61 -6.83 -2.37
CA LEU A 157 -11.28 -5.83 -1.53
C LEU A 157 -10.56 -4.46 -1.52
N GLY A 158 -9.36 -4.37 -2.09
CA GLY A 158 -8.53 -3.16 -2.03
C GLY A 158 -7.96 -2.89 -0.64
N CYS A 159 -7.83 -3.95 0.17
CA CYS A 159 -6.96 -3.97 1.33
C CYS A 159 -5.49 -3.94 0.85
#